data_AF-A0A327KMG6-F1
#
_entry.id   AF-A0A327KMG6-F1
#
_cell.length_a   1.000
_cell.length_b   1.000
_cell.length_c   1.000
_cell.angle_alpha   90.00
_cell.angle_beta   90.00
_cell.angle_gamma   90.00
#
_symmetry.space_group_name_H-M   'P 1'
#
loop_
_entity.id
_entity.type
_entity.pdbx_description
1 polymer ?
#
loop_
_entity_poly.entity_id
_entity_poly.type
_entity_poly.pdbx_seq_one_letter_code
_entity_poly.pdbx_strand_id
1 'polypeptide(L)'
;MTSIAAPNPSRRDFLYLATGGVAAVGVGAAVWPLVDQMNPDRSTIAAGVPIEISLAAIAPGQIISIFWRGKPIFIRHRTPDEIA
;
A
#
# COMPACT_ATOMS: atom_id res chain seq x y z
N MET A 1 -44.25 -5.18 38.22
CA MET A 1 -42.87 -5.20 37.72
C MET A 1 -42.52 -6.63 37.35
N THR A 2 -42.85 -7.06 36.13
CA THR A 2 -42.51 -8.40 35.63
C THR A 2 -41.08 -8.36 35.11
N SER A 3 -40.17 -9.04 35.80
CA SER A 3 -38.79 -9.23 35.37
C SER A 3 -38.76 -10.18 34.16
N ILE A 4 -38.28 -9.70 33.02
CA ILE A 4 -38.01 -10.53 31.85
C ILE A 4 -36.68 -11.24 32.13
N ALA A 5 -36.74 -12.51 32.52
CA ALA A 5 -35.53 -13.32 32.64
C ALA A 5 -34.96 -13.55 31.23
N ALA A 6 -33.69 -13.19 31.03
CA ALA A 6 -33.00 -13.45 29.76
C ALA A 6 -32.91 -14.97 29.51
N PRO A 7 -33.13 -15.44 28.27
CA PRO A 7 -33.03 -16.86 27.96
C PRO A 7 -31.61 -17.37 28.23
N ASN A 8 -31.50 -18.53 28.90
CA ASN A 8 -30.21 -19.15 29.18
C ASN A 8 -29.55 -19.60 27.85
N PRO A 9 -28.27 -19.28 27.62
CA PRO A 9 -27.59 -19.67 26.39
C PRO A 9 -27.57 -21.19 26.24
N SER A 10 -28.15 -21.69 25.15
CA SER A 10 -28.22 -23.12 24.88
C SER A 10 -26.96 -23.61 24.14
N ARG A 11 -26.64 -24.90 24.26
CA ARG A 11 -25.56 -25.53 23.46
C ARG A 11 -25.75 -25.30 21.96
N ARG A 12 -26.99 -25.18 21.51
CA ARG A 12 -27.34 -24.90 20.11
C ARG A 12 -26.98 -23.46 19.72
N ASP A 13 -27.24 -22.49 20.59
CA ASP A 13 -26.85 -21.09 20.35
C ASP A 13 -25.33 -20.95 20.23
N PHE A 14 -24.59 -21.69 21.07
CA PHE A 14 -23.14 -21.77 20.95
C PHE A 14 -22.70 -22.31 19.58
N LEU A 15 -23.32 -23.40 19.11
CA LEU A 15 -22.98 -23.97 17.80
C LEU A 15 -23.29 -23.00 16.66
N TYR A 16 -24.41 -22.28 16.71
CA TYR A 16 -24.74 -21.26 15.72
C TYR A 16 -23.75 -20.10 15.73
N LEU A 17 -23.40 -19.60 16.92
CA LEU A 17 -22.46 -18.50 17.06
C LEU A 17 -21.05 -18.90 16.62
N ALA A 18 -20.58 -20.08 17.04
CA ALA A 18 -19.26 -20.59 16.66
C ALA A 18 -19.17 -20.85 15.15
N THR A 19 -20.17 -21.51 14.57
CA THR A 19 -20.20 -21.79 13.13
C THR A 19 -20.31 -20.50 12.32
N GLY A 20 -21.18 -19.57 12.73
CA GLY A 20 -21.32 -18.27 12.09
C GLY A 20 -20.05 -17.43 12.19
N GLY A 21 -19.37 -17.45 13.35
CA GLY A 21 -18.10 -16.77 13.55
C GLY A 21 -17.00 -17.31 12.65
N VAL A 22 -16.83 -18.63 12.58
CA VAL A 22 -15.85 -19.26 11.68
C VAL A 22 -16.18 -18.97 10.22
N ALA A 23 -17.46 -19.01 9.83
CA ALA A 23 -17.88 -18.68 8.47
C ALA A 23 -17.54 -17.23 8.11
N ALA A 24 -17.81 -16.28 9.00
CA ALA A 24 -17.49 -14.86 8.79
C ALA A 24 -15.97 -14.64 8.63
N VAL A 25 -15.15 -15.25 9.49
CA VAL A 25 -13.68 -15.20 9.37
C VAL A 25 -13.21 -15.84 8.07
N GLY A 26 -13.76 -16.99 7.70
CA GLY A 26 -13.42 -17.68 6.45
C GLY A 26 -13.73 -16.84 5.21
N VAL A 27 -14.90 -16.20 5.17
CA VAL A 27 -15.27 -15.27 4.09
C VAL A 27 -14.32 -14.08 4.05
N GLY A 28 -14.03 -13.45 5.20
CA GLY A 28 -13.07 -12.35 5.28
C GLY A 28 -11.68 -12.74 4.77
N ALA A 29 -11.17 -13.90 5.18
CA ALA A 29 -9.88 -14.42 4.75
C ALA A 29 -9.82 -14.76 3.26
N ALA A 30 -10.94 -15.17 2.65
CA ALA A 30 -11.02 -15.46 1.22
C ALA A 30 -11.15 -14.18 0.37
N VAL A 31 -11.89 -13.17 0.85
CA VAL A 31 -12.11 -11.90 0.15
C VAL A 31 -10.90 -10.97 0.24
N TRP A 32 -10.21 -10.94 1.39
CA TRP A 32 -9.05 -10.07 1.60
C TRP A 32 -7.98 -10.16 0.50
N PRO A 33 -7.45 -11.33 0.10
CA PRO A 33 -6.42 -11.42 -0.93
C PRO A 33 -6.88 -10.91 -2.30
N LEU A 34 -8.18 -10.96 -2.60
CA LEU A 34 -8.74 -10.40 -3.84
C LEU A 34 -8.69 -8.88 -3.88
N VAL A 35 -8.76 -8.23 -2.71
CA VAL A 35 -8.56 -6.78 -2.57
C VAL A 35 -7.07 -6.46 -2.51
N ASP A 36 -6.31 -7.22 -1.73
CA ASP A 36 -4.88 -6.98 -1.52
C ASP A 36 -4.05 -7.13 -2.79
N GLN A 37 -4.44 -8.00 -3.73
CA GLN A 37 -3.75 -8.13 -5.03
C GLN A 37 -3.84 -6.86 -5.91
N MET A 38 -4.72 -5.91 -5.58
CA MET A 38 -4.80 -4.62 -6.28
C MET A 38 -3.74 -3.62 -5.79
N ASN A 39 -3.06 -3.92 -4.68
CA ASN A 39 -1.94 -3.11 -4.19
C ASN A 39 -0.70 -3.23 -5.10
N PRO A 40 0.24 -2.28 -5.03
CA PRO A 40 1.47 -2.33 -5.82
C PRO A 40 2.24 -3.63 -5.59
N ASP A 41 2.67 -4.24 -6.69
CA ASP A 41 3.47 -5.45 -6.64
C ASP A 41 4.92 -5.17 -6.19
N ARG A 42 5.67 -6.24 -5.89
CA ARG A 42 7.06 -6.10 -5.42
C ARG A 42 7.95 -5.38 -6.44
N SER A 43 7.70 -5.55 -7.73
CA SER A 43 8.50 -4.89 -8.78
C SER A 43 8.28 -3.38 -8.78
N THR A 44 7.03 -2.92 -8.63
CA THR A 44 6.69 -1.50 -8.50
C THR A 44 7.26 -0.88 -7.23
N ILE A 45 7.23 -1.60 -6.10
CA ILE A 45 7.86 -1.14 -4.85
C ILE A 45 9.38 -1.01 -5.02
N ALA A 46 10.02 -2.00 -5.64
CA ALA A 46 11.46 -1.98 -5.91
C ALA A 46 11.87 -0.84 -6.85
N ALA A 47 11.05 -0.50 -7.84
CA ALA A 47 11.26 0.65 -8.73
C ALA A 47 11.18 2.01 -8.00
N GLY A 48 10.68 2.05 -6.76
CA GLY A 48 10.65 3.24 -5.91
C GLY A 48 11.90 3.49 -5.09
N VAL A 49 12.87 2.57 -5.10
CA VAL A 49 14.13 2.69 -4.34
C VAL A 49 14.95 3.89 -4.85
N PRO A 50 15.74 4.56 -3.98
CA PRO A 50 16.66 5.61 -4.39
C PRO A 50 17.59 5.14 -5.53
N ILE A 51 17.74 5.98 -6.55
CA ILE A 51 18.65 5.75 -7.66
C ILE A 51 19.87 6.65 -7.45
N GLU A 52 21.06 6.06 -7.34
CA GLU A 52 22.31 6.82 -7.27
C GLU A 52 22.78 7.21 -8.67
N ILE A 53 23.05 8.50 -8.87
CA ILE A 53 23.43 9.05 -10.17
C ILE A 53 24.65 9.94 -10.00
N SER A 54 25.68 9.67 -10.80
CA SER A 54 26.88 10.51 -10.83
C SER A 54 26.59 11.84 -11.51
N LEU A 55 26.79 12.94 -10.77
CA LEU A 55 26.63 14.30 -11.26
C LEU A 55 27.91 14.85 -11.93
N ALA A 56 29.04 14.14 -11.81
CA ALA A 56 30.35 14.61 -12.27
C ALA A 56 30.45 14.81 -13.79
N ALA A 57 29.63 14.09 -14.56
CA ALA A 57 29.61 14.16 -16.01
C ALA A 57 28.72 15.29 -16.59
N ILE A 58 28.02 16.06 -15.75
CA ILE A 58 27.04 17.06 -16.20
C ILE A 58 27.71 18.44 -16.25
N ALA A 59 27.90 18.97 -17.46
CA ALA A 59 28.47 20.30 -17.64
C ALA A 59 27.50 21.41 -17.18
N PRO A 60 27.99 22.58 -16.72
CA PRO A 60 27.15 23.74 -16.44
C PRO A 60 26.30 24.13 -17.66
N GLY A 61 25.02 24.38 -17.46
CA GLY A 61 24.03 24.67 -18.50
C GLY A 61 23.37 23.43 -19.13
N GLN A 62 23.81 22.21 -18.79
CA GLN A 62 23.22 20.97 -19.29
C GLN A 62 22.05 20.50 -18.41
N ILE A 63 21.04 19.89 -19.06
CA ILE A 63 19.90 19.24 -18.40
C ILE A 63 19.93 17.75 -18.73
N ILE A 64 19.76 16.91 -17.73
CA ILE A 64 19.49 15.48 -17.91
C ILE A 64 18.04 15.18 -17.51
N SER A 65 17.39 14.31 -18.27
CA SER A 65 16.04 13.80 -17.97
C SER A 65 16.13 12.32 -17.64
N ILE A 66 15.66 11.94 -16.46
CA ILE A 66 15.64 10.55 -15.98
C ILE A 66 14.22 10.15 -15.60
N PHE A 67 13.90 8.87 -15.67
CA PHE A 67 12.64 8.36 -15.16
C PHE A 67 12.82 7.83 -13.74
N TRP A 68 12.03 8.35 -12.80
CA TRP A 68 11.92 7.82 -11.44
C TRP A 68 10.45 7.62 -11.09
N ARG A 69 10.09 6.41 -10.62
CA ARG A 69 8.71 6.07 -10.24
C ARG A 69 7.67 6.41 -11.33
N GLY A 70 8.01 6.17 -12.59
CA GLY A 70 7.14 6.46 -13.75
C GLY A 70 6.98 7.94 -14.08
N LYS A 71 7.68 8.85 -13.39
CA LYS A 71 7.66 10.29 -13.65
C LYS A 71 9.03 10.75 -14.16
N PRO A 72 9.09 11.66 -15.15
CA PRO A 72 10.34 12.27 -15.55
C PRO A 72 10.82 13.25 -14.47
N ILE A 73 12.08 13.14 -14.07
CA ILE A 73 12.81 14.10 -13.24
C ILE A 73 13.86 14.79 -14.12
N PHE A 74 13.92 16.10 -14.00
CA PHE A 74 14.91 16.92 -14.69
C PHE A 74 15.97 17.41 -13.68
N ILE A 75 17.23 17.13 -13.97
CA ILE A 75 18.37 17.60 -13.19
C ILE A 75 19.14 18.57 -14.08
N ARG A 76 19.18 19.84 -13.69
CA ARG A 76 19.89 20.91 -14.41
C ARG A 76 21.09 21.37 -13.58
N HIS A 77 22.28 21.30 -14.16
CA HIS A 77 23.45 21.96 -13.58
C HIS A 77 23.39 23.44 -13.98
N ARG A 78 22.84 24.28 -13.11
CA ARG A 78 22.66 25.72 -13.39
C ARG A 78 24.01 26.44 -13.47
N THR A 79 24.09 27.41 -14.37
CA THR A 79 25.25 28.32 -14.47
C THR A 79 25.18 29.42 -13.41
N PRO A 80 26.29 30.10 -13.06
CA PRO A 80 26.28 31.21 -12.11
C PRO A 80 25.31 32.33 -12.51
N ASP A 81 25.19 32.62 -13.80
CA ASP A 81 24.30 33.66 -14.34
C ASP A 81 22.81 33.30 -14.19
N GLU A 82 22.47 32.02 -14.06
CA GLU A 82 21.10 31.56 -13.78
C GLU A 82 20.78 31.47 -12.28
N ILE A 83 21.79 31.60 -11.43
CA ILE A 83 21.66 31.54 -9.97
C ILE A 83 21.67 32.96 -9.37
N ALA A 84 22.37 33.90 -10.01
CA ALA A 84 22.41 35.32 -9.68
C ALA A 84 21.04 36.00 -9.86
#